data_AF-A0A918KXM2-F1
#
_entry.id   AF-A0A918KXM2-F1
#
_cell.length_a   1.000
_cell.length_b   1.000
_cell.length_c   1.000
_cell.angle_alpha   90.00
_cell.angle_beta   90.00
_cell.angle_gamma   90.00
#
_symmetry.space_group_name_H-M   'P 1'
#
loop_
_entity.id
_entity.type
_entity.pdbx_description
1 polymer ?
#
loop_
_entity_poly.entity_id
_entity_poly.type
_entity_poly.pdbx_seq_one_letter_code
_entity_poly.pdbx_strand_id
1 'polypeptide(L)'
;MAGRSFTARGSEGQALDKHGAGQLIRQRREALGYTQEDVVAHTSIPVSTYVSELENGKVSVGRSKHFPSLAQFLQLSEADVRAINPAAVIEVRAAPRPAEQLERELSPNLARAAELYADRPRYAGFGTPRWLNYLNAFNFYDGQEPEPEGWAELFLTLKQSNVTPGDGE
;
A
#
# COMPACT_ATOMS: atom_id res chain seq x y z
N MET A 1 25.67 -27.99 3.72
CA MET A 1 24.54 -27.09 4.01
C MET A 1 23.58 -27.16 2.83
N ALA A 2 22.41 -27.77 3.01
CA ALA A 2 21.46 -28.05 1.93
C ALA A 2 20.58 -26.81 1.66
N GLY A 3 20.74 -26.20 0.49
CA GLY A 3 19.81 -25.18 -0.01
C GLY A 3 18.50 -25.84 -0.42
N ARG A 4 17.42 -25.49 0.28
CA ARG A 4 16.05 -25.88 -0.11
C ARG A 4 15.54 -24.91 -1.17
N SER A 5 15.72 -25.27 -2.43
CA SER A 5 15.00 -24.64 -3.54
C SER A 5 13.54 -25.09 -3.49
N PHE A 6 12.66 -24.23 -2.98
CA PHE A 6 11.22 -24.41 -3.10
C PHE A 6 10.81 -24.00 -4.52
N THR A 7 10.62 -25.00 -5.36
CA THR A 7 9.83 -24.81 -6.59
C THR A 7 8.37 -24.71 -6.16
N ALA A 8 7.80 -23.50 -6.24
CA ALA A 8 6.37 -23.28 -6.21
C ALA A 8 5.77 -23.94 -7.47
N ARG A 9 5.58 -25.27 -7.39
CA ARG A 9 4.93 -26.04 -8.43
C ARG A 9 3.44 -25.68 -8.34
N GLY A 10 2.97 -24.96 -9.37
CA GLY A 10 1.59 -24.52 -9.49
C GLY A 10 0.63 -25.69 -9.32
N SER A 11 -0.14 -25.66 -8.23
CA SER A 11 -1.39 -26.40 -8.11
C SER A 11 -2.44 -25.57 -8.82
N GLU A 12 -2.66 -25.85 -10.10
CA GLU A 12 -3.70 -25.22 -10.90
C GLU A 12 -5.08 -25.47 -10.25
N GLY A 13 -5.76 -24.38 -9.88
CA GLY A 13 -7.21 -24.31 -9.78
C GLY A 13 -7.92 -24.92 -8.57
N GLN A 14 -7.22 -25.49 -7.59
CA GLN A 14 -7.91 -26.02 -6.41
C GLN A 14 -8.18 -24.90 -5.39
N ALA A 15 -9.46 -24.70 -5.05
CA ALA A 15 -9.87 -23.77 -4.02
C ALA A 15 -9.24 -24.16 -2.68
N LEU A 16 -8.60 -23.19 -2.01
CA LEU A 16 -8.02 -23.37 -0.70
C LEU A 16 -9.13 -23.55 0.33
N ASP A 17 -8.91 -24.46 1.28
CA ASP A 17 -9.73 -24.52 2.48
C ASP A 17 -9.49 -23.30 3.38
N LYS A 18 -10.27 -23.16 4.46
CA LYS A 18 -10.17 -21.99 5.35
C LYS A 18 -8.77 -21.82 5.94
N HIS A 19 -8.11 -22.94 6.26
CA HIS A 19 -6.80 -22.92 6.90
C HIS A 19 -5.71 -22.56 5.88
N GLY A 20 -5.75 -23.16 4.69
CA GLY A 20 -4.85 -22.83 3.58
C GLY A 20 -4.97 -21.36 3.17
N ALA A 21 -6.20 -20.83 3.10
CA ALA A 21 -6.41 -19.41 2.84
C ALA A 21 -5.81 -18.52 3.95
N GLY A 22 -6.03 -18.87 5.22
CA GLY A 22 -5.44 -18.14 6.35
C GLY A 22 -3.91 -18.14 6.34
N GLN A 23 -3.29 -19.29 6.04
CA GLN A 23 -1.84 -19.42 5.93
C GLN A 23 -1.28 -18.59 4.77
N LEU A 24 -1.96 -18.56 3.62
CA LEU A 24 -1.55 -17.73 2.49
C LEU A 24 -1.55 -16.24 2.85
N ILE A 25 -2.61 -15.75 3.49
CA ILE A 25 -2.69 -14.35 3.98
C ILE A 25 -1.54 -14.04 4.93
N ARG A 26 -1.30 -14.93 5.91
CA ARG A 26 -0.21 -14.77 6.87
C ARG A 26 1.16 -14.69 6.18
N GLN A 27 1.43 -15.61 5.25
CA GLN A 27 2.69 -15.63 4.51
C GLN A 27 2.89 -14.35 3.70
N ARG A 28 1.84 -13.84 3.06
CA ARG A 28 1.89 -12.58 2.30
C ARG A 28 2.16 -11.39 3.21
N ARG A 29 1.47 -11.30 4.35
CA ARG A 29 1.69 -10.27 5.36
C ARG A 29 3.15 -10.28 5.85
N GLU A 30 3.66 -11.45 6.22
CA GLU A 30 5.03 -11.62 6.73
C GLU A 30 6.08 -11.30 5.65
N ALA A 31 5.84 -11.69 4.39
CA ALA A 31 6.74 -11.38 3.28
C ALA A 31 6.84 -9.87 2.99
N LEU A 32 5.76 -9.11 3.25
CA LEU A 32 5.72 -7.65 3.13
C LEU A 32 6.23 -6.94 4.40
N GLY A 33 6.55 -7.68 5.46
CA GLY A 33 7.05 -7.11 6.71
C GLY A 33 5.98 -6.43 7.59
N TYR A 34 4.70 -6.70 7.35
CA TYR A 34 3.60 -6.09 8.11
C TYR A 34 3.26 -6.87 9.39
N THR A 35 2.91 -6.15 10.45
CA THR A 35 2.28 -6.70 11.66
C THR A 35 0.78 -6.86 11.47
N GLN A 36 0.11 -7.56 12.41
CA GLN A 36 -1.36 -7.66 12.36
C GLN A 36 -2.02 -6.30 12.64
N GLU A 37 -1.37 -5.46 13.44
CA GLU A 37 -1.75 -4.08 13.73
C GLU A 37 -1.68 -3.21 12.47
N ASP A 38 -0.65 -3.39 11.63
CA ASP A 38 -0.56 -2.67 10.35
C ASP A 38 -1.70 -3.05 9.40
N VAL A 39 -2.10 -4.33 9.38
CA VAL A 39 -3.28 -4.76 8.60
C VAL A 39 -4.54 -4.05 9.08
N VAL A 40 -4.74 -3.92 10.39
CA VAL A 40 -5.89 -3.19 10.94
C VAL A 40 -5.84 -1.70 10.53
N ALA A 41 -4.67 -1.07 10.63
CA ALA A 41 -4.51 0.35 10.32
C ALA A 41 -4.77 0.70 8.84
N HIS A 42 -4.54 -0.23 7.93
CA HIS A 42 -4.62 0.01 6.48
C HIS A 42 -5.77 -0.72 5.78
N THR A 43 -6.61 -1.44 6.53
CA THR A 43 -7.75 -2.15 5.97
C THR A 43 -9.03 -1.80 6.70
N SER A 44 -10.15 -2.31 6.19
CA SER A 44 -11.44 -2.18 6.87
C SER A 44 -11.61 -3.11 8.09
N ILE A 45 -10.60 -3.93 8.44
CA ILE A 45 -10.68 -4.86 9.57
C ILE A 45 -10.61 -4.08 10.89
N PRO A 46 -11.57 -4.24 11.82
CA PRO A 46 -11.64 -3.38 12.99
C PRO A 46 -10.64 -3.70 14.10
N VAL A 47 -10.19 -4.96 14.23
CA VAL A 47 -9.35 -5.42 15.36
C VAL A 47 -8.37 -6.51 14.96
N SER A 48 -7.19 -6.54 15.58
CA SER A 48 -6.12 -7.49 15.26
C SER A 48 -6.48 -8.93 15.59
N THR A 49 -7.31 -9.15 16.63
CA THR A 49 -7.86 -10.48 16.94
C THR A 49 -8.59 -11.11 15.76
N TYR A 50 -9.31 -10.30 14.97
CA TYR A 50 -10.01 -10.79 13.78
C TYR A 50 -9.03 -11.16 12.66
N VAL A 51 -7.94 -10.40 12.49
CA VAL A 51 -6.84 -10.78 11.57
C VAL A 51 -6.26 -12.14 11.97
N SER A 52 -5.98 -12.33 13.26
CA SER A 52 -5.50 -13.61 13.78
C SER A 52 -6.47 -14.77 13.55
N GLU A 53 -7.78 -14.56 13.71
CA GLU A 53 -8.80 -15.57 13.42
C GLU A 53 -8.87 -15.95 11.93
N LEU A 54 -8.67 -14.98 11.04
CA LEU A 54 -8.56 -15.20 9.60
C LEU A 54 -7.30 -16.01 9.27
N GLU A 55 -6.14 -15.62 9.80
CA GLU A 55 -4.85 -16.30 9.56
C GLU A 55 -4.82 -17.74 10.08
N ASN A 56 -5.51 -18.01 11.19
CA ASN A 56 -5.63 -19.35 11.76
C ASN A 56 -6.77 -20.17 11.14
N GLY A 57 -7.51 -19.62 10.15
CA GLY A 57 -8.62 -20.31 9.48
C GLY A 57 -9.86 -20.55 10.35
N LYS A 58 -9.96 -19.90 11.53
CA LYS A 58 -11.17 -19.92 12.38
C LYS A 58 -12.33 -19.27 11.64
N VAL A 59 -12.05 -18.17 10.94
CA VAL A 59 -12.98 -17.47 10.05
C VAL A 59 -12.58 -17.68 8.60
N SER A 60 -13.55 -17.86 7.70
CA SER A 60 -13.27 -18.01 6.26
C SER A 60 -12.91 -16.66 5.65
N VAL A 61 -11.66 -16.54 5.20
CA VAL A 61 -11.13 -15.33 4.55
C VAL A 61 -12.00 -14.90 3.37
N GLY A 62 -12.25 -15.82 2.42
CA GLY A 62 -13.00 -15.53 1.21
C GLY A 62 -14.46 -15.08 1.43
N ARG A 63 -15.05 -15.41 2.59
CA ARG A 63 -16.41 -14.99 2.97
C ARG A 63 -16.43 -13.73 3.84
N SER A 64 -15.27 -13.19 4.21
CA SER A 64 -15.22 -11.97 5.00
C SER A 64 -15.60 -10.77 4.15
N LYS A 65 -16.45 -9.89 4.67
CA LYS A 65 -16.75 -8.59 4.04
C LYS A 65 -15.51 -7.70 3.89
N HIS A 66 -14.46 -7.97 4.66
CA HIS A 66 -13.20 -7.24 4.64
C HIS A 66 -12.22 -7.77 3.58
N PHE A 67 -12.54 -8.89 2.94
CA PHE A 67 -11.65 -9.57 1.99
C PHE A 67 -11.17 -8.67 0.84
N PRO A 68 -11.99 -7.82 0.19
CA PRO A 68 -11.50 -6.96 -0.89
C PRO A 68 -10.40 -5.98 -0.42
N SER A 69 -10.62 -5.33 0.72
CA SER A 69 -9.64 -4.40 1.32
C SER A 69 -8.36 -5.12 1.75
N LEU A 70 -8.49 -6.32 2.32
CA LEU A 70 -7.36 -7.16 2.71
C LEU A 70 -6.55 -7.64 1.48
N ALA A 71 -7.24 -8.09 0.43
CA ALA A 71 -6.62 -8.56 -0.80
C ALA A 71 -5.84 -7.45 -1.50
N GLN A 72 -6.39 -6.23 -1.51
CA GLN A 72 -5.73 -5.04 -2.05
C GLN A 72 -4.49 -4.67 -1.23
N PHE A 73 -4.62 -4.58 0.10
CA PHE A 73 -3.50 -4.19 0.98
C PHE A 73 -2.34 -5.19 0.93
N LEU A 74 -2.64 -6.49 0.89
CA LEU A 74 -1.64 -7.56 0.80
C LEU A 74 -1.20 -7.87 -0.63
N GLN A 75 -1.63 -7.07 -1.61
CA GLN A 75 -1.28 -7.21 -3.02
C GLN A 75 -1.45 -8.65 -3.53
N LEU A 76 -2.59 -9.28 -3.17
CA LEU A 76 -2.87 -10.65 -3.59
C LEU A 76 -3.02 -10.71 -5.10
N SER A 77 -2.36 -11.68 -5.72
CA SER A 77 -2.51 -11.93 -7.14
C SER A 77 -3.92 -12.42 -7.47
N GLU A 78 -4.35 -12.28 -8.73
CA GLU A 78 -5.63 -12.83 -9.18
C GLU A 78 -5.73 -14.34 -8.91
N ALA A 79 -4.63 -15.07 -9.09
CA ALA A 79 -4.56 -16.49 -8.78
C ALA A 79 -4.79 -16.77 -7.29
N ASP A 80 -4.16 -16.00 -6.40
CA ASP A 80 -4.35 -16.12 -4.95
C ASP A 80 -5.80 -15.80 -4.55
N VAL A 81 -6.38 -14.74 -5.12
CA VAL A 81 -7.77 -14.37 -4.89
C VAL A 81 -8.71 -15.49 -5.30
N ARG A 82 -8.57 -16.03 -6.51
CA ARG A 82 -9.42 -17.12 -7.01
C ARG A 82 -9.22 -18.39 -6.19
N ALA A 83 -8.01 -18.66 -5.71
CA ALA A 83 -7.73 -19.78 -4.83
C ALA A 83 -8.46 -19.63 -3.48
N ILE A 84 -8.54 -18.42 -2.92
CA ILE A 84 -9.23 -18.17 -1.64
C ILE A 84 -10.75 -18.11 -1.79
N ASN A 85 -11.25 -17.46 -2.84
CA ASN A 85 -12.67 -17.34 -3.14
C ASN A 85 -12.90 -17.49 -4.65
N PRO A 86 -13.25 -18.70 -5.12
CA PRO A 86 -13.51 -18.95 -6.55
C PRO A 86 -14.69 -18.16 -7.10
N ALA A 87 -15.62 -17.75 -6.23
CA ALA A 87 -16.80 -16.96 -6.58
C ALA A 87 -16.57 -15.45 -6.42
N ALA A 88 -15.36 -15.01 -6.02
CA ALA A 88 -15.05 -13.59 -5.93
C ALA A 88 -15.00 -12.99 -7.33
N VAL A 89 -16.03 -12.20 -7.65
CA VAL A 89 -15.95 -11.20 -8.70
C VAL A 89 -15.22 -10.02 -8.09
N ILE A 90 -13.89 -10.03 -8.16
CA ILE A 90 -13.15 -8.79 -7.92
C ILE A 90 -13.38 -7.94 -9.15
N GLU A 91 -14.23 -6.91 -9.01
CA GLU A 91 -14.05 -5.72 -9.83
C GLU A 91 -12.64 -5.25 -9.51
N VAL A 92 -11.70 -5.60 -10.40
CA VAL A 92 -10.39 -4.98 -10.42
C VAL A 92 -10.71 -3.55 -10.84
N ARG A 93 -11.05 -2.72 -9.85
CA ARG A 93 -10.85 -1.29 -9.97
C ARG A 93 -9.36 -1.21 -10.22
N ALA A 94 -8.99 -1.10 -11.51
CA ALA A 94 -7.63 -0.87 -11.90
C ALA A 94 -7.12 0.18 -10.93
N ALA A 95 -6.06 -0.13 -10.18
CA ALA A 95 -5.34 0.91 -9.48
C ALA A 95 -5.24 2.07 -10.47
N PRO A 96 -5.68 3.29 -10.11
CA PRO A 96 -5.66 4.40 -11.05
C PRO A 96 -4.28 4.35 -11.70
N ARG A 97 -4.25 4.17 -13.04
CA ARG A 97 -2.99 4.00 -13.75
C ARG A 97 -2.05 5.10 -13.26
N PRO A 98 -0.75 4.85 -13.05
CA PRO A 98 0.19 5.92 -12.70
C PRO A 98 0.11 7.09 -13.70
N ALA A 99 -0.33 6.83 -14.94
CA ALA A 99 -0.59 7.84 -15.97
C ALA A 99 -1.96 8.57 -15.89
N GLU A 100 -2.91 8.10 -15.07
CA GLU A 100 -4.18 8.75 -14.74
C GLU A 100 -4.17 9.42 -13.35
N GLN A 101 -2.98 9.57 -12.73
CA GLN A 101 -2.70 10.76 -11.93
C GLN A 101 -2.56 11.96 -12.89
N LEU A 102 -3.64 12.22 -13.62
CA LEU A 102 -3.93 13.49 -14.26
C LEU A 102 -3.65 14.56 -13.22
N GLU A 103 -2.58 15.33 -13.46
CA GLU A 103 -2.41 16.72 -13.06
C GLU A 103 -3.29 17.10 -11.87
N ARG A 104 -3.11 16.43 -10.72
CA ARG A 104 -3.81 16.87 -9.52
C ARG A 104 -3.21 18.22 -9.26
N GLU A 105 -4.05 19.25 -9.40
CA GLU A 105 -3.68 20.60 -9.09
C GLU A 105 -2.95 20.57 -7.75
N LEU A 106 -1.71 21.04 -7.75
CA LEU A 106 -0.94 21.11 -6.53
C LEU A 106 -1.74 21.94 -5.55
N SER A 107 -1.79 21.49 -4.32
CA SER A 107 -2.38 22.27 -3.26
C SER A 107 -1.70 23.66 -3.21
N PRO A 108 -2.44 24.75 -2.92
CA PRO A 108 -1.92 26.10 -3.09
C PRO A 108 -0.61 26.36 -2.32
N ASN A 109 -0.47 25.83 -1.09
CA ASN A 109 0.74 26.04 -0.30
C ASN A 109 1.92 25.22 -0.83
N LEU A 110 1.68 24.01 -1.34
CA LEU A 110 2.73 23.21 -1.99
C LEU A 110 3.21 23.84 -3.30
N ALA A 111 2.28 24.34 -4.14
CA ALA A 111 2.63 25.08 -5.35
C ALA A 111 3.49 26.30 -5.00
N ARG A 112 3.07 27.06 -3.96
CA ARG A 112 3.82 28.22 -3.49
C ARG A 112 5.19 27.86 -2.92
N ALA A 113 5.30 26.75 -2.21
CA ALA A 113 6.59 26.26 -1.73
C ALA A 113 7.53 25.96 -2.91
N ALA A 114 7.03 25.29 -3.95
CA ALA A 114 7.82 24.95 -5.14
C ALA A 114 8.41 26.22 -5.77
N GLU A 115 7.60 27.27 -5.94
CA GLU A 115 8.05 28.58 -6.43
C GLU A 115 9.13 29.22 -5.53
N LEU A 116 8.99 29.14 -4.21
CA LEU A 116 9.88 29.82 -3.26
C LEU A 116 11.22 29.10 -3.02
N TYR A 117 11.25 27.78 -3.18
CA TYR A 117 12.37 26.95 -2.72
C TYR A 117 13.01 26.08 -3.79
N ALA A 118 12.36 25.77 -4.94
CA ALA A 118 12.90 24.81 -5.90
C ALA A 118 14.30 25.16 -6.45
N ASP A 119 14.59 26.46 -6.64
CA ASP A 119 15.87 26.93 -7.18
C ASP A 119 16.99 27.01 -6.13
N ARG A 120 16.68 26.77 -4.85
CA ARG A 120 17.67 26.87 -3.79
C ARG A 120 18.48 25.56 -3.73
N PRO A 121 19.83 25.62 -3.70
CA PRO A 121 20.68 24.41 -3.69
C PRO A 121 20.36 23.41 -2.57
N ARG A 122 19.94 23.90 -1.39
CA ARG A 122 19.53 23.06 -0.26
C ARG A 122 18.30 22.20 -0.56
N TYR A 123 17.45 22.61 -1.50
CA TYR A 123 16.20 21.97 -1.87
C TYR A 123 16.28 21.32 -3.25
N ALA A 124 17.49 20.92 -3.69
CA ALA A 124 17.69 20.32 -4.99
C ALA A 124 16.75 19.12 -5.23
N GLY A 125 15.93 19.22 -6.28
CA GLY A 125 14.94 18.23 -6.67
C GLY A 125 13.54 18.44 -6.11
N PHE A 126 13.32 19.41 -5.22
CA PHE A 126 12.01 19.70 -4.62
C PHE A 126 10.94 20.04 -5.67
N GLY A 127 11.28 20.91 -6.63
CA GLY A 127 10.36 21.32 -7.71
C GLY A 127 10.16 20.29 -8.81
N THR A 128 10.70 19.08 -8.67
CA THR A 128 10.48 18.03 -9.69
C THR A 128 9.06 17.48 -9.58
N PRO A 129 8.38 17.16 -10.70
CA PRO A 129 7.03 16.58 -10.67
C PRO A 129 6.93 15.35 -9.76
N ARG A 130 7.99 14.54 -9.70
CA ARG A 130 8.09 13.36 -8.82
C ARG A 130 7.92 13.70 -7.35
N TRP A 131 8.65 14.70 -6.86
CA TRP A 131 8.56 15.13 -5.46
C TRP A 131 7.25 15.86 -5.17
N LEU A 132 6.80 16.72 -6.08
CA LEU A 132 5.55 17.46 -5.92
C LEU A 132 4.35 16.52 -5.85
N ASN A 133 4.27 15.50 -6.72
CA ASN A 133 3.20 14.49 -6.67
C ASN A 133 3.26 13.65 -5.39
N TYR A 134 4.46 13.27 -4.95
CA TYR A 134 4.63 12.50 -3.72
C TYR A 134 4.17 13.29 -2.48
N LEU A 135 4.56 14.56 -2.40
CA LEU A 135 4.16 15.46 -1.32
C LEU A 135 2.66 15.75 -1.36
N ASN A 136 2.08 16.00 -2.54
CA ASN A 136 0.65 16.27 -2.72
C ASN A 136 -0.25 15.06 -2.34
N ALA A 137 0.33 13.86 -2.17
CA ALA A 137 -0.38 12.67 -1.72
C ALA A 137 -0.47 12.53 -0.19
N PHE A 138 0.21 13.38 0.59
CA PHE A 138 0.13 13.35 2.04
C PHE A 138 -1.24 13.81 2.53
N ASN A 139 -1.82 13.02 3.45
CA ASN A 139 -3.01 13.42 4.20
C ASN A 139 -2.56 13.89 5.59
N PHE A 140 -2.93 15.12 5.95
CA PHE A 140 -2.67 15.68 7.27
C PHE A 140 -3.84 15.38 8.21
N TYR A 141 -3.54 15.01 9.46
CA TYR A 141 -4.49 14.39 10.40
C TYR A 141 -5.67 15.32 10.78
N ASP A 142 -5.47 16.63 10.70
CA ASP A 142 -6.46 17.69 10.94
C ASP A 142 -7.03 18.30 9.65
N GLY A 143 -6.60 17.79 8.48
CA GLY A 143 -6.91 18.38 7.19
C GLY A 143 -6.26 19.74 6.95
N GLN A 144 -5.41 20.23 7.86
CA GLN A 144 -4.66 21.46 7.65
C GLN A 144 -3.42 21.15 6.84
N GLU A 145 -3.41 21.69 5.62
CA GLU A 145 -2.23 21.69 4.78
C GLU A 145 -1.12 22.53 5.44
N PRO A 146 0.15 22.07 5.44
CA PRO A 146 1.26 22.89 5.87
C PRO A 146 1.35 24.20 5.09
N GLU A 147 1.84 25.23 5.76
CA GLU A 147 2.31 26.46 5.08
C GLU A 147 3.47 26.15 4.14
N PRO A 148 3.80 27.03 3.18
CA PRO A 148 4.87 26.80 2.21
C PRO A 148 6.22 26.42 2.83
N GLU A 149 6.58 27.03 3.95
CA GLU A 149 7.77 26.70 4.74
C GLU A 149 7.72 25.26 5.26
N GLY A 150 6.55 24.84 5.77
CA GLY A 150 6.33 23.49 6.31
C GLY A 150 6.49 22.40 5.26
N TRP A 151 6.06 22.66 4.02
CA TRP A 151 6.32 21.75 2.90
C TRP A 151 7.81 21.60 2.57
N ALA A 152 8.55 22.70 2.60
CA ALA A 152 9.99 22.69 2.36
C ALA A 152 10.73 21.93 3.49
N GLU A 153 10.33 22.12 4.75
CA GLU A 153 10.85 21.38 5.89
C GLU A 153 10.54 19.88 5.80
N LEU A 154 9.30 19.53 5.44
CA LEU A 154 8.88 18.15 5.23
C LEU A 154 9.74 17.45 4.17
N PHE A 155 9.99 18.12 3.03
CA PHE A 155 10.88 17.60 2.00
C PHE A 155 12.29 17.32 2.52
N LEU A 156 12.87 18.23 3.32
CA LEU A 156 14.20 18.02 3.89
C LEU A 156 14.21 16.87 4.90
N THR A 157 13.18 16.75 5.73
CA THR A 157 13.03 15.62 6.65
C THR A 157 12.99 14.30 5.88
N LEU A 158 12.18 14.21 4.82
CA LEU A 158 12.09 13.02 3.97
C LEU A 158 13.44 12.68 3.31
N LYS A 159 14.14 13.70 2.79
CA LYS A 159 15.50 13.55 2.24
C LYS A 159 16.50 13.05 3.28
N GLN A 160 16.47 13.58 4.50
CA GLN A 160 17.35 13.17 5.61
C GLN A 160 17.07 11.73 6.04
N SER A 161 15.81 11.29 5.93
CA SER A 161 15.40 9.90 6.15
C SER A 161 15.68 8.97 4.96
N ASN A 162 16.40 9.43 3.93
CA ASN A 162 16.68 8.70 2.68
C ASN A 162 15.42 8.23 1.93
N VAL A 163 14.29 8.92 2.11
CA VAL A 163 13.08 8.64 1.34
C VAL A 163 13.31 9.10 -0.09
N THR A 164 13.09 8.20 -1.03
CA THR A 164 13.03 8.49 -2.46
C THR A 164 11.64 8.10 -2.93
N PRO A 165 10.83 9.02 -3.48
CA PRO A 165 9.52 8.68 -4.04
C PRO A 165 9.71 7.55 -5.04
N GLY A 166 9.02 6.42 -4.90
CA GLY A 166 9.12 5.33 -5.88
C GLY A 166 8.68 5.82 -7.26
N ASP A 167 9.33 5.32 -8.31
CA ASP A 167 8.65 5.24 -9.60
C ASP A 167 7.55 4.21 -9.38
N GLY A 168 6.28 4.61 -9.47
CA GLY A 168 5.18 3.67 -9.33
C GLY A 168 5.25 2.66 -10.48
N GLU A 169 5.96 1.55 -10.26
CA GLU A 169 5.93 0.36 -11.11
C GLU A 169 4.73 -0.53 -10.79
#